data_AF-A0A3D0N2A9-F1
#
_entry.id   AF-A0A3D0N2A9-F1
#
_cell.length_a   1.000
_cell.length_b   1.000
_cell.length_c   1.000
_cell.angle_alpha   90.00
_cell.angle_beta   90.00
_cell.angle_gamma   90.00
#
_symmetry.space_group_name_H-M   'P 1'
#
loop_
_entity.id
_entity.type
_entity.pdbx_description
1 polymer ?
#
loop_
_entity_poly.entity_id
_entity_poly.type
_entity_poly.pdbx_seq_one_letter_code
_entity_poly.pdbx_strand_id
1 'polypeptide(L)'
;MEQTTQGEHDNLWTPVRRYLVERDRLFLRIRTGVRLHELIGQMIVISTLFAAAYGITVGAYAGGWQPLYNAIKFPTTLLATFLLCVLALHVLGSLVGTRLSLAQIASVVLSAIVVTTTLLASLTPALGFLMLTSPGDYSFVVLVNLIAIVACGACGARFALIAASEAQWEPPKFLARFSRFMQAWMLLYGLVGLQMLWLFRPYFRETSVFVRPSGESAFEHGWKLLLHVLHLG
;
A
#
# COMPACT_ATOMS: atom_id res chain seq x y z
N MET A 1 -25.84 -16.56 40.73
CA MET A 1 -25.80 -15.10 40.62
C MET A 1 -24.35 -14.69 40.74
N GLU A 2 -23.67 -14.45 39.61
CA GLU A 2 -22.49 -13.58 39.59
C GLU A 2 -22.21 -13.21 38.13
N GLN A 3 -22.59 -11.99 37.78
CA GLN A 3 -22.07 -11.29 36.63
C GLN A 3 -20.88 -10.44 37.08
N THR A 4 -20.04 -10.11 36.09
CA THR A 4 -19.05 -9.02 36.07
C THR A 4 -17.76 -9.36 36.84
N THR A 5 -16.56 -9.14 36.35
CA THR A 5 -16.01 -8.15 35.41
C THR A 5 -14.72 -8.73 34.82
N GLN A 6 -14.60 -8.85 33.51
CA GLN A 6 -13.28 -9.04 32.90
C GLN A 6 -13.07 -7.93 31.89
N GLY A 7 -12.23 -6.99 32.32
CA GLY A 7 -11.98 -5.70 31.69
C GLY A 7 -11.54 -5.82 30.24
N GLU A 8 -12.16 -4.95 29.46
CA GLU A 8 -11.85 -4.57 28.10
C GLU A 8 -10.42 -4.01 28.05
N HIS A 9 -9.42 -4.89 27.90
CA HIS A 9 -8.12 -4.48 27.40
C HIS A 9 -8.24 -4.29 25.89
N ASP A 10 -8.46 -3.04 25.48
CA ASP A 10 -8.33 -2.51 24.11
C ASP A 10 -6.90 -2.74 23.60
N ASN A 11 -6.61 -4.00 23.29
CA ASN A 11 -5.35 -4.42 22.71
C ASN A 11 -5.38 -4.05 21.23
N LEU A 12 -4.41 -3.25 20.79
CA LEU A 12 -4.13 -2.84 19.41
C LEU A 12 -4.12 -3.99 18.36
N TRP A 13 -4.19 -5.24 18.81
CA TRP A 13 -4.20 -6.49 18.05
C TRP A 13 -5.59 -6.93 17.56
N THR A 14 -6.70 -6.50 18.20
CA THR A 14 -8.07 -6.85 17.75
C THR A 14 -8.46 -6.27 16.39
N PRO A 15 -8.03 -5.06 15.98
CA PRO A 15 -8.38 -4.50 14.67
C PRO A 15 -7.76 -5.30 13.51
N VAL A 16 -6.49 -5.68 13.63
CA VAL A 16 -5.75 -6.39 12.58
C VAL A 16 -6.31 -7.80 12.34
N ARG A 17 -6.61 -8.54 13.42
CA ARG A 17 -7.21 -9.88 13.31
C ARG A 17 -8.62 -9.83 12.73
N ARG A 18 -9.46 -8.86 13.14
CA ARG A 18 -10.78 -8.64 12.52
C ARG A 18 -10.67 -8.35 11.03
N TYR A 19 -9.64 -7.61 10.61
CA TYR A 19 -9.50 -7.17 9.23
C TYR A 19 -9.13 -8.27 8.24
N LEU A 20 -8.20 -9.16 8.62
CA LEU A 20 -7.69 -10.20 7.72
C LEU A 20 -8.51 -11.50 7.78
N VAL A 21 -9.12 -11.80 8.93
CA VAL A 21 -9.87 -13.06 9.17
C VAL A 21 -11.36 -12.90 8.83
N GLU A 22 -11.96 -11.74 9.06
CA GLU A 22 -13.39 -11.50 8.77
C GLU A 22 -13.57 -10.62 7.53
N ARG A 23 -13.03 -11.06 6.40
CA ARG A 23 -13.17 -10.38 5.09
C ARG A 23 -14.63 -10.02 4.78
N ASP A 24 -15.54 -10.92 5.15
CA ASP A 24 -16.98 -10.72 4.96
C ASP A 24 -17.53 -9.55 5.76
N ARG A 25 -17.05 -9.32 6.99
CA ARG A 25 -17.45 -8.12 7.77
C ARG A 25 -16.92 -6.84 7.16
N LEU A 26 -15.69 -6.86 6.64
CA LEU A 26 -15.13 -5.69 5.96
C LEU A 26 -15.96 -5.35 4.71
N PHE A 27 -16.23 -6.35 3.87
CA PHE A 27 -17.03 -6.16 2.66
C PHE A 27 -18.46 -5.73 2.99
N LEU A 28 -19.06 -6.29 4.03
CA LEU A 28 -20.37 -5.88 4.51
C LEU A 28 -20.38 -4.42 4.98
N ARG A 29 -19.36 -3.97 5.73
CA ARG A 29 -19.26 -2.56 6.16
C ARG A 29 -19.09 -1.62 4.97
N ILE A 30 -18.25 -1.97 3.99
CA ILE A 30 -18.07 -1.21 2.75
C ILE A 30 -19.38 -1.14 1.97
N ARG A 31 -20.07 -2.27 1.82
CA ARG A 31 -21.34 -2.38 1.10
C ARG A 31 -22.47 -1.59 1.77
N THR A 32 -22.58 -1.66 3.09
CA THR A 32 -23.66 -1.02 3.88
C THR A 32 -23.38 0.45 4.21
N GLY A 33 -22.13 0.92 4.08
CA GLY A 33 -21.78 2.31 4.40
C GLY A 33 -21.71 2.63 5.89
N VAL A 34 -21.80 1.63 6.77
CA VAL A 34 -21.89 1.83 8.22
C VAL A 34 -20.52 2.16 8.82
N ARG A 35 -20.41 3.34 9.46
CA ARG A 35 -19.19 3.84 10.16
C ARG A 35 -17.91 3.71 9.32
N LEU A 36 -17.98 4.17 8.07
CA LEU A 36 -16.82 4.15 7.17
C LEU A 36 -15.72 5.11 7.59
N HIS A 37 -16.04 6.23 8.25
CA HIS A 37 -15.03 7.18 8.75
C HIS A 37 -14.10 6.52 9.80
N GLU A 38 -14.66 5.74 10.73
CA GLU A 38 -13.91 4.99 11.74
C GLU A 38 -13.04 3.91 11.07
N LEU A 39 -13.61 3.22 10.08
CA LEU A 39 -12.89 2.22 9.27
C LEU A 39 -11.68 2.85 8.56
N ILE A 40 -11.90 3.95 7.85
CA ILE A 40 -10.87 4.71 7.13
C ILE A 40 -9.76 5.15 8.09
N GLY A 41 -10.12 5.69 9.26
CA GLY A 41 -9.15 6.07 10.28
C GLY A 41 -8.27 4.91 10.73
N GLN A 42 -8.86 3.75 11.04
CA GLN A 42 -8.13 2.53 11.41
C GLN A 42 -7.20 2.06 10.30
N MET A 43 -7.65 2.07 9.05
CA MET A 43 -6.84 1.67 7.89
C MET A 43 -5.65 2.59 7.66
N ILE A 44 -5.86 3.91 7.79
CA ILE A 44 -4.79 4.91 7.67
C ILE A 44 -3.75 4.70 8.76
N VAL A 45 -4.16 4.50 10.01
CA VAL A 45 -3.23 4.28 11.13
C VAL A 45 -2.43 3.00 10.91
N ILE A 46 -3.09 1.86 10.65
CA ILE A 46 -2.42 0.57 10.46
C ILE A 46 -1.43 0.63 9.29
N SER A 47 -1.87 1.14 8.14
CA SER A 47 -1.02 1.23 6.94
C SER A 47 0.16 2.19 7.15
N THR A 48 -0.04 3.30 7.86
CA THR A 48 1.02 4.25 8.21
C THR A 48 2.07 3.61 9.10
N LEU A 49 1.66 2.89 10.15
CA LEU A 49 2.58 2.21 11.07
C LEU A 49 3.41 1.14 10.35
N PHE A 50 2.77 0.31 9.53
CA PHE A 50 3.47 -0.74 8.77
C PHE A 50 4.35 -0.20 7.66
N ALA A 51 3.91 0.84 6.95
CA ALA A 51 4.75 1.53 5.98
C ALA A 51 5.97 2.19 6.63
N ALA A 52 5.81 2.78 7.82
CA ALA A 52 6.90 3.36 8.59
C ALA A 52 7.90 2.29 9.05
N ALA A 53 7.42 1.15 9.56
CA ALA A 53 8.28 0.03 9.97
C ALA A 53 9.13 -0.52 8.81
N TYR A 54 8.52 -0.70 7.64
CA TYR A 54 9.24 -1.07 6.43
C TYR A 54 10.25 0.02 6.02
N GLY A 55 9.85 1.29 6.09
CA GLY A 55 10.71 2.43 5.79
C GLY A 55 11.93 2.56 6.71
N ILE A 56 11.78 2.29 8.00
CA ILE A 56 12.90 2.24 8.97
C ILE A 56 13.92 1.20 8.54
N THR A 57 13.47 0.01 8.13
CA THR A 57 14.35 -1.09 7.72
C THR A 57 15.14 -0.73 6.47
N VAL A 58 14.46 -0.17 5.46
CA VAL A 58 15.12 0.34 4.24
C VAL A 58 16.09 1.47 4.57
N GLY A 59 15.74 2.38 5.48
CA GLY A 59 16.61 3.48 5.91
C GLY A 59 17.79 3.02 6.77
N ALA A 60 17.66 1.94 7.53
CA ALA A 60 18.75 1.37 8.31
C ALA A 60 19.90 0.88 7.42
N TYR A 61 19.57 0.34 6.24
CA TYR A 61 20.57 -0.04 5.24
C TYR A 61 21.39 1.15 4.71
N ALA A 62 20.75 2.32 4.59
CA ALA A 62 21.42 3.53 4.10
C ALA A 62 22.33 4.20 5.15
N GLY A 63 22.09 3.94 6.44
CA GLY A 63 22.84 4.53 7.56
C GLY A 63 22.38 5.95 7.96
N GLY A 64 23.04 6.49 9.00
CA GLY A 64 22.81 7.85 9.50
C GLY A 64 21.37 8.11 9.98
N TRP A 65 20.82 9.27 9.59
CA TRP A 65 19.44 9.69 9.92
C TRP A 65 18.38 9.15 8.94
N GLN A 66 18.79 8.34 7.97
CA GLN A 66 17.91 7.82 6.93
C GLN A 66 16.75 6.94 7.43
N PRO A 67 16.86 6.15 8.53
CA PRO A 67 15.74 5.42 9.10
C PRO A 67 14.55 6.33 9.44
N LEU A 68 14.83 7.48 10.07
CA LEU A 68 13.80 8.44 10.48
C LEU A 68 13.19 9.13 9.26
N TYR A 69 14.02 9.53 8.28
CA TYR A 69 13.51 10.12 7.04
C TYR A 69 12.61 9.14 6.27
N ASN A 70 13.03 7.88 6.14
CA ASN A 70 12.24 6.89 5.41
C ASN A 70 10.98 6.48 6.18
N ALA A 71 11.00 6.47 7.51
CA ALA A 71 9.81 6.25 8.34
C ALA A 71 8.69 7.25 8.05
N ILE A 72 9.04 8.48 7.68
CA ILE A 72 8.07 9.54 7.33
C ILE A 72 7.74 9.51 5.84
N LYS A 73 8.75 9.34 4.97
CA LYS A 73 8.57 9.40 3.52
C LYS A 73 7.69 8.27 2.97
N PHE A 74 7.84 7.04 3.47
CA PHE A 74 7.04 5.91 2.99
C PHE A 74 5.54 6.11 3.22
N PRO A 75 5.07 6.40 4.45
CA PRO A 75 3.67 6.74 4.68
C PRO A 75 3.21 7.97 3.90
N THR A 76 4.03 9.01 3.81
CA THR A 76 3.68 10.23 3.07
C THR A 76 3.43 9.94 1.59
N THR A 77 4.31 9.16 0.95
CA THR A 77 4.17 8.72 -0.44
C THR A 77 2.87 7.96 -0.66
N LEU A 78 2.57 7.05 0.27
CA LEU A 78 1.39 6.19 0.23
C LEU A 78 0.09 6.97 0.42
N LEU A 79 0.03 7.87 1.39
CA LEU A 79 -1.15 8.73 1.65
C LEU A 79 -1.35 9.77 0.55
N ALA A 80 -0.27 10.37 0.02
CA ALA A 80 -0.36 11.30 -1.10
C ALA A 80 -0.91 10.62 -2.36
N THR A 81 -0.40 9.43 -2.69
CA THR A 81 -0.91 8.61 -3.81
C THR A 81 -2.38 8.25 -3.61
N PHE A 82 -2.74 7.83 -2.40
CA PHE A 82 -4.13 7.56 -2.03
C PHE A 82 -5.05 8.75 -2.27
N LEU A 83 -4.72 9.93 -1.74
CA LEU A 83 -5.55 11.13 -1.87
C LEU A 83 -5.76 11.53 -3.33
N LEU A 84 -4.67 11.55 -4.11
CA LEU A 84 -4.72 11.90 -5.52
C LEU A 84 -5.58 10.90 -6.31
N CYS A 85 -5.34 9.61 -6.14
CA CYS A 85 -6.00 8.59 -6.93
C CYS A 85 -7.46 8.34 -6.52
N VAL A 86 -7.82 8.48 -5.24
CA VAL A 86 -9.22 8.30 -4.80
C VAL A 86 -10.12 9.41 -5.32
N LEU A 87 -9.63 10.66 -5.32
CA LEU A 87 -10.37 11.77 -5.89
C LEU A 87 -10.63 11.54 -7.38
N ALA A 88 -9.60 11.18 -8.14
CA ALA A 88 -9.73 10.87 -9.56
C ALA A 88 -10.64 9.66 -9.82
N LEU A 89 -10.55 8.61 -9.00
CA LEU A 89 -11.41 7.43 -9.10
C LEU A 89 -12.88 7.76 -8.82
N HIS A 90 -13.15 8.64 -7.86
CA HIS A 90 -14.52 9.04 -7.57
C HIS A 90 -15.16 9.81 -8.74
N VAL A 91 -14.41 10.74 -9.34
CA VAL A 91 -14.88 11.50 -10.50
C VAL A 91 -15.06 10.59 -11.72
N LEU A 92 -14.11 9.70 -12.02
CA LEU A 92 -14.23 8.82 -13.18
C LEU A 92 -15.22 7.67 -12.94
N GLY A 93 -15.33 7.19 -11.71
CA GLY A 93 -16.31 6.18 -11.32
C GLY A 93 -17.74 6.69 -11.46
N SER A 94 -18.00 7.98 -11.23
CA SER A 94 -19.32 8.56 -11.48
C SER A 94 -19.65 8.60 -12.98
N LEU A 95 -18.66 8.84 -13.86
CA LEU A 95 -18.83 8.76 -15.33
C LEU A 95 -19.11 7.33 -15.83
N VAL A 96 -18.55 6.32 -15.16
CA VAL A 96 -18.84 4.90 -15.43
C VAL A 96 -20.24 4.50 -14.93
N GLY A 97 -20.89 5.36 -14.14
CA GLY A 97 -22.23 5.14 -13.58
C GLY A 97 -22.23 4.41 -12.24
N THR A 98 -21.09 4.38 -11.52
CA THR A 98 -21.04 3.77 -10.19
C THR A 98 -21.77 4.64 -9.17
N ARG A 99 -22.52 4.01 -8.26
CA ARG A 99 -23.24 4.70 -7.18
C ARG A 99 -22.46 4.71 -5.86
N LEU A 100 -21.18 4.35 -5.89
CA LEU A 100 -20.36 4.27 -4.69
C LEU A 100 -20.03 5.68 -4.19
N SER A 101 -20.24 5.90 -2.90
CA SER A 101 -19.82 7.13 -2.23
C SER A 101 -18.30 7.24 -2.19
N LEU A 102 -17.78 8.47 -2.03
CA LEU A 102 -16.36 8.73 -1.86
C LEU A 102 -15.75 7.88 -0.72
N ALA A 103 -16.48 7.71 0.39
CA ALA A 103 -16.04 6.91 1.53
C ALA A 103 -15.93 5.41 1.22
N GLN A 104 -16.82 4.87 0.39
CA GLN A 104 -16.76 3.46 -0.05
C GLN A 104 -15.57 3.24 -0.98
N ILE A 105 -15.37 4.13 -1.95
CA ILE A 105 -14.20 4.11 -2.86
C ILE A 105 -12.91 4.21 -2.05
N ALA A 106 -12.84 5.15 -1.10
CA ALA A 106 -11.71 5.32 -0.19
C ALA A 106 -11.41 4.04 0.60
N SER A 107 -12.43 3.39 1.14
CA SER A 107 -12.29 2.16 1.92
C SER A 107 -11.82 0.98 1.06
N VAL A 108 -12.30 0.86 -0.18
CA VAL A 108 -11.84 -0.13 -1.15
C VAL A 108 -10.35 0.08 -1.46
N VAL A 109 -9.93 1.30 -1.79
CA VAL A 109 -8.52 1.59 -2.11
C VAL A 109 -7.62 1.42 -0.88
N LEU A 110 -8.04 1.92 0.29
CA LEU A 110 -7.32 1.69 1.55
C LEU A 110 -7.16 0.20 1.86
N SER A 111 -8.09 -0.65 1.41
CA SER A 111 -8.00 -2.08 1.68
C SER A 111 -6.84 -2.73 0.93
N ALA A 112 -6.58 -2.30 -0.31
CA ALA A 112 -5.36 -2.67 -1.02
C ALA A 112 -4.11 -2.22 -0.25
N ILE A 113 -4.10 -0.96 0.19
CA ILE A 113 -2.98 -0.34 0.92
C ILE A 113 -2.67 -1.10 2.21
N VAL A 114 -3.69 -1.42 3.02
CA VAL A 114 -3.53 -2.18 4.27
C VAL A 114 -2.97 -3.57 3.99
N VAL A 115 -3.49 -4.28 2.99
CA VAL A 115 -2.96 -5.61 2.62
C VAL A 115 -1.51 -5.50 2.16
N THR A 116 -1.19 -4.57 1.27
CA THR A 116 0.17 -4.37 0.77
C THR A 116 1.16 -4.03 1.89
N THR A 117 0.82 -3.08 2.75
CA THR A 117 1.70 -2.67 3.88
C THR A 117 1.84 -3.75 4.92
N THR A 118 0.79 -4.51 5.22
CA THR A 118 0.88 -5.64 6.15
C THR A 118 1.77 -6.76 5.61
N LEU A 119 1.65 -7.09 4.32
CA LEU A 119 2.51 -8.09 3.69
C LEU A 119 3.97 -7.61 3.67
N LEU A 120 4.22 -6.34 3.36
CA LEU A 120 5.56 -5.76 3.43
C LEU A 120 6.12 -5.74 4.85
N ALA A 121 5.32 -5.40 5.86
CA ALA A 121 5.71 -5.49 7.26
C ALA A 121 6.10 -6.93 7.65
N SER A 122 5.37 -7.94 7.15
CA SER A 122 5.72 -9.34 7.36
C SER A 122 7.03 -9.76 6.66
N LEU A 123 7.35 -9.17 5.52
CA LEU A 123 8.60 -9.42 4.79
C LEU A 123 9.78 -8.59 5.32
N THR A 124 9.51 -7.58 6.13
CA THR A 124 10.51 -6.66 6.69
C THR A 124 11.68 -7.38 7.38
N PRO A 125 11.49 -8.37 8.28
CA PRO A 125 12.62 -9.07 8.88
C PRO A 125 13.48 -9.85 7.87
N ALA A 126 12.87 -10.48 6.87
CA ALA A 126 13.59 -11.21 5.83
C ALA A 126 14.41 -10.26 4.93
N LEU A 127 13.80 -9.14 4.52
CA LEU A 127 14.47 -8.10 3.73
C LEU A 127 15.56 -7.38 4.52
N GLY A 128 15.34 -7.15 5.82
CA GLY A 128 16.34 -6.60 6.72
C GLY A 128 17.54 -7.53 6.91
N PHE A 129 17.30 -8.84 7.06
CA PHE A 129 18.38 -9.83 7.11
C PHE A 129 19.21 -9.82 5.82
N LEU A 130 18.55 -9.80 4.65
CA LEU A 130 19.21 -9.70 3.36
C LEU A 130 20.11 -8.45 3.24
N MET A 131 19.61 -7.31 3.70
CA MET A 131 20.36 -6.04 3.74
C MET A 131 21.61 -6.13 4.62
N LEU A 132 21.56 -6.88 5.72
CA LEU A 132 22.71 -7.10 6.60
C LEU A 132 23.74 -8.08 6.00
N THR A 133 23.30 -9.08 5.24
CA THR A 133 24.20 -10.09 4.64
C THR A 133 24.85 -9.64 3.33
N SER A 134 24.23 -8.70 2.60
CA SER A 134 24.66 -8.30 1.26
C SER A 134 24.93 -6.78 1.13
N PRO A 135 25.78 -6.17 1.98
CA PRO A 135 26.03 -4.72 1.94
C PRO A 135 26.78 -4.26 0.68
N GLY A 136 27.47 -5.16 -0.03
CA GLY A 136 28.22 -4.84 -1.26
C GLY A 136 27.37 -4.78 -2.52
N ASP A 137 26.22 -5.46 -2.56
CA ASP A 137 25.42 -5.64 -3.77
C ASP A 137 24.16 -4.77 -3.76
N TYR A 138 24.37 -3.46 -3.85
CA TYR A 138 23.30 -2.45 -3.85
C TYR A 138 22.18 -2.77 -4.86
N SER A 139 22.54 -3.13 -6.09
CA SER A 139 21.57 -3.38 -7.16
C SER A 139 20.68 -4.59 -6.86
N PHE A 140 21.25 -5.63 -6.26
CA PHE A 140 20.52 -6.83 -5.85
C PHE A 140 19.54 -6.53 -4.72
N VAL A 141 19.98 -5.84 -3.67
CA VAL A 141 19.13 -5.46 -2.53
C VAL A 141 17.94 -4.60 -2.99
N VAL A 142 18.19 -3.61 -3.85
CA VAL A 142 17.13 -2.74 -4.40
C VAL A 142 16.17 -3.54 -5.26
N LEU A 143 16.66 -4.44 -6.12
CA LEU A 143 15.82 -5.26 -7.00
C LEU A 143 14.90 -6.18 -6.18
N VAL A 144 15.42 -6.87 -5.16
CA VAL A 144 14.63 -7.77 -4.32
C VAL A 144 13.54 -7.00 -3.55
N ASN A 145 13.88 -5.83 -3.01
CA ASN A 145 12.89 -4.97 -2.33
C ASN A 145 11.83 -4.46 -3.31
N LEU A 146 12.22 -4.07 -4.52
CA LEU A 146 11.29 -3.65 -5.56
C LEU A 146 10.33 -4.78 -5.95
N ILE A 147 10.84 -6.00 -6.14
CA ILE A 147 10.03 -7.19 -6.41
C ILE A 147 9.05 -7.45 -5.26
N ALA A 148 9.49 -7.36 -4.01
CA ALA A 148 8.65 -7.53 -2.83
C ALA A 148 7.51 -6.49 -2.79
N ILE A 149 7.81 -5.20 -3.04
CA ILE A 149 6.82 -4.13 -3.12
C ILE A 149 5.80 -4.39 -4.23
N VAL A 150 6.26 -4.76 -5.43
CA VAL A 150 5.38 -5.04 -6.58
C VAL A 150 4.49 -6.25 -6.31
N ALA A 151 5.04 -7.33 -5.74
CA ALA A 151 4.28 -8.54 -5.41
C ALA A 151 3.22 -8.27 -4.32
N CYS A 152 3.58 -7.57 -3.24
CA CYS A 152 2.64 -7.18 -2.19
C CYS A 152 1.58 -6.20 -2.71
N GLY A 153 1.96 -5.29 -3.61
CA GLY A 153 1.07 -4.38 -4.33
C GLY A 153 0.04 -5.13 -5.18
N ALA A 154 0.48 -6.15 -5.93
CA ALA A 154 -0.40 -6.98 -6.75
C ALA A 154 -1.40 -7.77 -5.90
N CYS A 155 -0.98 -8.32 -4.75
CA CYS A 155 -1.88 -8.96 -3.79
C CYS A 155 -2.92 -7.98 -3.23
N GLY A 156 -2.50 -6.77 -2.85
CA GLY A 156 -3.40 -5.71 -2.38
C GLY A 156 -4.40 -5.28 -3.45
N ALA A 157 -3.95 -5.08 -4.69
CA ALA A 157 -4.80 -4.75 -5.83
C ALA A 157 -5.86 -5.83 -6.07
N ARG A 158 -5.47 -7.12 -6.07
CA ARG A 158 -6.43 -8.24 -6.17
C ARG A 158 -7.47 -8.21 -5.06
N PHE A 159 -7.06 -7.91 -3.83
CA PHE A 159 -7.98 -7.78 -2.70
C PHE A 159 -8.99 -6.64 -2.90
N ALA A 160 -8.53 -5.47 -3.35
CA ALA A 160 -9.43 -4.34 -3.63
C ALA A 160 -10.38 -4.61 -4.81
N LEU A 161 -9.96 -5.36 -5.84
CA LEU A 161 -10.87 -5.74 -6.93
C LEU A 161 -12.04 -6.60 -6.43
N ILE A 162 -11.76 -7.54 -5.52
CA ILE A 162 -12.79 -8.36 -4.88
C ILE A 162 -13.68 -7.48 -3.98
N ALA A 163 -13.07 -6.61 -3.16
CA ALA A 163 -13.82 -5.70 -2.30
C ALA A 163 -14.74 -4.76 -3.10
N ALA A 164 -14.28 -4.30 -4.26
CA ALA A 164 -15.05 -3.43 -5.15
C ALA A 164 -16.24 -4.15 -5.78
N SER A 165 -16.09 -5.40 -6.22
CA SER A 165 -17.19 -6.17 -6.79
C SER A 165 -18.27 -6.48 -5.74
N GLU A 166 -17.87 -6.80 -4.51
CA GLU A 166 -18.79 -7.10 -3.40
C GLU A 166 -19.53 -5.86 -2.87
N ALA A 167 -19.00 -4.66 -3.11
CA ALA A 167 -19.61 -3.42 -2.65
C ALA A 167 -20.84 -2.99 -3.48
N GLN A 168 -21.08 -3.59 -4.65
CA GLN A 168 -22.11 -3.17 -5.61
C GLN A 168 -23.35 -4.08 -5.57
N TRP A 169 -24.55 -3.50 -5.74
CA TRP A 169 -25.84 -4.20 -5.91
C TRP A 169 -26.36 -4.03 -7.34
N GLU A 170 -25.56 -4.45 -8.33
CA GLU A 170 -25.84 -4.21 -9.75
C GLU A 170 -25.89 -5.53 -10.53
N PRO A 171 -26.55 -5.58 -11.71
CA PRO A 171 -26.68 -6.81 -12.48
C PRO A 171 -25.33 -7.28 -13.04
N PRO A 172 -25.16 -8.58 -13.36
CA PRO A 172 -23.86 -9.16 -13.74
C PRO A 172 -23.14 -8.45 -14.90
N LYS A 173 -23.90 -7.91 -15.86
CA LYS A 173 -23.35 -7.16 -17.02
C LYS A 173 -22.67 -5.86 -16.59
N PHE A 174 -23.22 -5.15 -15.60
CA PHE A 174 -22.61 -3.94 -15.06
C PHE A 174 -21.35 -4.29 -14.25
N LEU A 175 -21.42 -5.31 -13.40
CA LEU A 175 -20.27 -5.80 -12.61
C LEU A 175 -19.08 -6.17 -13.51
N ALA A 176 -19.30 -6.82 -14.64
CA ALA A 176 -18.22 -7.17 -15.58
C ALA A 176 -17.56 -5.93 -16.22
N ARG A 177 -18.33 -4.87 -16.52
CA ARG A 177 -17.79 -3.60 -17.03
C ARG A 177 -17.03 -2.85 -15.93
N PHE A 178 -17.62 -2.75 -14.75
CA PHE A 178 -17.03 -2.10 -13.59
C PHE A 178 -15.74 -2.80 -13.14
N SER A 179 -15.71 -4.14 -13.13
CA SER A 179 -14.52 -4.91 -12.78
C SER A 179 -13.36 -4.64 -13.74
N ARG A 180 -13.62 -4.57 -15.06
CA ARG A 180 -12.58 -4.18 -16.05
C ARG A 180 -12.08 -2.75 -15.82
N PHE A 181 -12.98 -1.82 -15.54
CA PHE A 181 -12.61 -0.45 -15.17
C PHE A 181 -11.72 -0.44 -13.92
N MET A 182 -12.12 -1.14 -12.86
CA MET A 182 -11.34 -1.23 -11.62
C MET A 182 -10.00 -1.93 -11.83
N GLN A 183 -9.91 -2.95 -12.68
CA GLN A 183 -8.65 -3.60 -13.04
C GLN A 183 -7.69 -2.62 -13.71
N ALA A 184 -8.16 -1.91 -14.75
CA ALA A 184 -7.38 -0.88 -15.40
C ALA A 184 -6.97 0.22 -14.41
N TRP A 185 -7.86 0.59 -13.50
CA TRP A 185 -7.60 1.59 -12.49
C TRP A 185 -6.56 1.16 -11.46
N MET A 186 -6.61 -0.09 -10.97
CA MET A 186 -5.60 -0.62 -10.05
C MET A 186 -4.22 -0.73 -10.72
N LEU A 187 -4.18 -1.02 -12.03
CA LEU A 187 -2.95 -0.99 -12.80
C LEU A 187 -2.39 0.45 -12.89
N LEU A 188 -3.23 1.42 -13.25
CA LEU A 188 -2.85 2.84 -13.26
C LEU A 188 -2.40 3.33 -11.88
N TYR A 189 -3.11 2.93 -10.82
CA TYR A 189 -2.75 3.22 -9.43
C TYR A 189 -1.35 2.70 -9.10
N GLY A 190 -1.03 1.47 -9.49
CA GLY A 190 0.30 0.90 -9.32
C GLY A 190 1.38 1.69 -10.05
N LEU A 191 1.11 2.14 -11.28
CA LEU A 191 2.05 2.97 -12.05
C LEU A 191 2.27 4.35 -11.41
N VAL A 192 1.19 5.01 -10.95
CA VAL A 192 1.29 6.29 -10.23
C VAL A 192 2.03 6.10 -8.90
N GLY A 193 1.75 5.04 -8.16
CA GLY A 193 2.45 4.69 -6.94
C GLY A 193 3.94 4.45 -7.17
N LEU A 194 4.31 3.78 -8.26
CA LEU A 194 5.72 3.59 -8.65
C LEU A 194 6.40 4.93 -8.96
N GLN A 195 5.72 5.85 -9.66
CA GLN A 195 6.22 7.20 -9.91
C GLN A 195 6.34 8.03 -8.63
N MET A 196 5.40 7.90 -7.70
CA MET A 196 5.46 8.60 -6.41
C MET A 196 6.61 8.05 -5.55
N LEU A 197 6.78 6.73 -5.50
CA LEU A 197 7.93 6.09 -4.83
C LEU A 197 9.25 6.58 -5.42
N TRP A 198 9.28 6.81 -6.73
CA TRP A 198 10.42 7.38 -7.43
C TRP A 198 10.64 8.87 -7.17
N LEU A 199 9.58 9.66 -7.03
CA LEU A 199 9.68 11.08 -6.73
C LEU A 199 10.28 11.30 -5.34
N PHE A 200 9.81 10.52 -4.36
CA PHE A 200 10.29 10.62 -2.98
C PHE A 200 11.61 9.87 -2.73
N ARG A 201 12.02 8.97 -3.65
CA ARG A 201 13.15 8.02 -3.57
C ARG A 201 13.48 7.68 -2.12
N PRO A 202 12.81 6.72 -1.47
CA PRO A 202 13.28 6.24 -0.19
C PRO A 202 14.72 5.77 -0.37
N TYR A 203 15.65 6.50 0.23
CA TYR A 203 17.05 6.36 -0.14
C TYR A 203 17.61 5.11 0.54
N PHE A 204 18.29 4.31 -0.28
CA PHE A 204 19.12 3.19 0.15
C PHE A 204 20.59 3.61 0.33
N ARG A 205 20.89 4.92 0.20
CA ARG A 205 22.20 5.53 0.49
C ARG A 205 22.00 6.80 1.31
N GLU A 206 22.99 7.16 2.11
CA GLU A 206 22.98 8.36 2.93
C GLU A 206 22.82 9.62 2.08
N THR A 207 21.85 10.48 2.43
CA THR A 207 21.70 11.81 1.83
C THR A 207 21.02 12.78 2.79
N SER A 208 21.46 14.04 2.76
CA SER A 208 20.83 15.13 3.51
C SER A 208 19.65 15.78 2.77
N VAL A 209 19.38 15.39 1.52
CA VAL A 209 18.37 16.02 0.67
C VAL A 209 17.01 15.33 0.81
N PHE A 210 15.98 16.05 1.26
CA PHE A 210 14.64 15.49 1.45
C PHE A 210 13.94 15.16 0.12
N VAL A 211 13.97 16.08 -0.86
CA VAL A 211 13.45 15.91 -2.23
C VAL A 211 14.52 16.33 -3.23
N ARG A 212 14.91 15.46 -4.16
CA ARG A 212 15.94 15.75 -5.17
C ARG A 212 15.30 16.36 -6.43
N PRO A 213 15.88 17.40 -7.06
CA PRO A 213 15.36 17.95 -8.32
C PRO A 213 15.38 16.90 -9.44
N SER A 214 14.40 16.99 -10.34
CA SER A 214 14.07 15.97 -11.35
C SER A 214 15.19 15.75 -12.36
N GLY A 215 15.79 14.55 -12.32
CA GLY A 215 16.53 13.95 -13.43
C GLY A 215 15.64 12.97 -14.20
N GLU A 216 15.97 11.68 -14.15
CA GLU A 216 15.29 10.61 -14.88
C GLU A 216 14.03 10.04 -14.17
N SER A 217 13.16 9.38 -14.94
CA SER A 217 11.92 8.73 -14.48
C SER A 217 12.14 7.35 -13.84
N ALA A 218 11.14 6.86 -13.09
CA ALA A 218 11.19 5.53 -12.44
C ALA A 218 11.44 4.39 -13.42
N PHE A 219 10.82 4.48 -14.60
CA PHE A 219 10.91 3.46 -15.62
C PHE A 219 12.32 3.37 -16.21
N GLU A 220 12.96 4.51 -16.42
CA GLU A 220 14.28 4.59 -17.04
C GLU A 220 15.36 3.97 -16.13
N HIS A 221 15.34 4.29 -14.84
CA HIS A 221 16.28 3.68 -13.89
C HIS A 221 15.96 2.20 -13.62
N GLY A 222 14.69 1.81 -13.55
CA GLY A 222 14.30 0.40 -13.38
C GLY A 222 14.83 -0.48 -14.51
N TRP A 223 14.75 0.01 -15.75
CA TRP A 223 15.32 -0.65 -16.92
C TRP A 223 16.84 -0.77 -16.85
N LYS A 224 17.54 0.31 -16.48
CA LYS A 224 19.01 0.30 -16.30
C LYS A 224 19.44 -0.69 -15.21
N LEU A 225 18.71 -0.77 -14.10
CA LEU A 225 18.97 -1.72 -13.02
C LEU A 225 18.85 -3.17 -13.50
N LEU A 226 17.78 -3.49 -14.25
CA LEU A 226 17.58 -4.80 -14.84
C LEU A 226 18.73 -5.19 -15.77
N LEU A 227 19.13 -4.29 -16.67
CA LEU A 227 20.24 -4.53 -17.59
C LEU A 227 21.57 -4.75 -16.86
N HIS A 228 21.81 -4.00 -15.79
CA HIS A 228 23.03 -4.13 -14.99
C HIS A 228 23.10 -5.49 -14.29
N VAL A 229 21.99 -5.96 -13.71
CA VAL A 229 21.92 -7.30 -13.09
C VAL A 229 22.05 -8.40 -14.14
N LEU A 230 21.45 -8.24 -15.32
CA LEU A 230 21.52 -9.21 -16.42
C LEU A 230 22.90 -9.32 -17.09
N HIS A 231 23.73 -8.27 -17.05
CA HIS A 231 25.08 -8.28 -17.63
C HIS A 231 26.19 -8.68 -16.63
N LEU A 232 25.87 -8.77 -15.33
CA LEU A 232 26.81 -9.13 -14.26
C LEU A 232 26.53 -10.50 -13.63
N GLY A 233 25.55 -11.24 -14.16
CA GLY A 233 25.38 -12.68 -13.92
C GLY A 233 25.95 -13.49 -15.09
#